data_AF-A0A9X9BEA7-F1
#
_entry.id   AF-A0A9X9BEA7-F1
#
_cell.length_a   1.000
_cell.length_b   1.000
_cell.length_c   1.000
_cell.angle_alpha   90.00
_cell.angle_beta   90.00
_cell.angle_gamma   90.00
#
_symmetry.space_group_name_H-M   'P 1'
#
loop_
_entity.id
_entity.type
_entity.pdbx_description
1 polymer ?
#
loop_
_entity_poly.entity_id
_entity_poly.type
_entity_poly.pdbx_seq_one_letter_code
_entity_poly.pdbx_strand_id
1 'polypeptide(L)'
;MALQFSPTPTQESLAGIFGAESARMPGSYNLPGTEDPLIDALIADIGAASTREEFVATMRVLDRYLRIRRDWIPNWTSANHLAAYWDRFGFKEPKPDYGFPVEMLWWIDEEKARAVGKP
;
A
#
# COMPACT_ATOMS: atom_id res chain seq x y z
N MET A 1 8.01 6.21 -10.69
CA MET A 1 6.64 5.75 -10.37
C MET A 1 6.69 5.12 -8.99
N ALA A 2 5.93 5.61 -8.01
CA ALA A 2 5.86 5.00 -6.70
C ALA A 2 4.69 4.01 -6.70
N LEU A 3 4.98 2.71 -6.72
CA LEU A 3 3.96 1.69 -6.49
C LEU A 3 3.65 1.66 -5.00
N GLN A 4 2.39 1.92 -4.64
CA GLN A 4 1.91 1.81 -3.27
C GLN A 4 1.10 0.54 -3.14
N PHE A 5 1.53 -0.34 -2.24
CA PHE A 5 0.80 -1.55 -1.92
C PHE A 5 -0.19 -1.30 -0.78
N SER A 6 -1.34 -1.95 -0.83
CA SER A 6 -2.26 -1.97 0.31
C SER A 6 -1.63 -2.78 1.46
N PRO A 7 -2.10 -2.60 2.72
CA PRO A 7 -1.61 -3.38 3.85
C PRO A 7 -1.85 -4.89 3.73
N THR A 8 -2.80 -5.30 2.87
CA THR A 8 -3.11 -6.68 2.55
C THR A 8 -3.37 -6.76 1.04
N PRO A 9 -2.31 -6.90 0.23
CA PRO A 9 -2.42 -6.97 -1.22
C PRO A 9 -3.25 -8.18 -1.66
N THR A 10 -4.12 -8.00 -2.65
CA THR A 10 -4.91 -9.09 -3.23
C THR A 10 -4.15 -9.78 -4.36
N GLN A 11 -4.59 -10.99 -4.71
CA GLN A 11 -4.08 -11.71 -5.88
C GLN A 11 -4.14 -10.85 -7.15
N GLU A 12 -5.28 -10.23 -7.43
CA GLU A 12 -5.47 -9.36 -8.60
C GLU A 12 -4.49 -8.18 -8.62
N SER A 13 -4.33 -7.51 -7.47
CA SER A 13 -3.40 -6.38 -7.35
C SER A 13 -1.95 -6.79 -7.60
N LEU A 14 -1.55 -7.98 -7.12
CA LEU A 14 -0.19 -8.49 -7.33
C LEU A 14 0.01 -8.96 -8.77
N ALA A 15 -0.98 -9.66 -9.36
CA ALA A 15 -0.94 -10.13 -10.73
C ALA A 15 -0.81 -8.98 -11.74
N GLY A 16 -1.48 -7.85 -11.50
CA GLY A 16 -1.37 -6.66 -12.36
C GLY A 16 0.01 -5.98 -12.36
N ILE A 17 0.87 -6.30 -11.40
CA ILE A 17 2.21 -5.70 -11.25
C ILE A 17 3.32 -6.71 -11.55
N PHE A 18 3.16 -7.97 -11.12
CA PHE A 18 4.21 -8.98 -11.18
C PHE A 18 3.84 -10.22 -11.99
N GLY A 19 2.57 -10.40 -12.38
CA GLY A 19 2.11 -11.61 -13.06
C GLY A 19 2.52 -11.65 -14.53
N ALA A 20 2.75 -12.84 -15.08
CA ALA A 20 3.20 -13.01 -16.46
C ALA A 20 2.20 -12.45 -17.50
N GLU A 21 0.89 -12.55 -17.26
CA GLU A 21 -0.13 -11.99 -18.15
C GLU A 21 0.07 -10.47 -18.31
N SER A 22 0.32 -9.78 -17.19
CA SER A 22 0.49 -8.32 -17.19
C SER A 22 1.74 -7.85 -17.96
N ALA A 23 2.77 -8.69 -18.12
CA ALA A 23 3.96 -8.36 -18.90
C ALA A 23 3.64 -8.09 -20.38
N ARG A 24 2.57 -8.70 -20.90
CA ARG A 24 2.14 -8.60 -22.30
C ARG A 24 1.02 -7.59 -22.51
N MET A 25 0.54 -6.98 -21.43
CA MET A 25 -0.56 -6.01 -21.47
C MET A 25 -0.02 -4.59 -21.68
N PRO A 26 -0.36 -3.91 -22.79
CA PRO A 26 0.03 -2.53 -22.99
C PRO A 26 -0.53 -1.63 -21.88
N GLY A 27 0.35 -0.84 -21.26
CA GLY A 27 -0.02 0.07 -20.17
C GLY A 27 -0.11 -0.58 -18.78
N SER A 28 0.33 -1.83 -18.62
CA SER A 28 0.40 -2.47 -17.31
C SER A 28 1.47 -1.85 -16.39
N TYR A 29 1.39 -2.17 -15.09
CA TYR A 29 2.40 -1.80 -14.11
C TYR A 29 3.57 -2.79 -14.04
N ASN A 30 3.55 -3.84 -14.85
CA ASN A 30 4.66 -4.77 -14.99
C ASN A 30 5.72 -4.21 -15.93
N LEU A 31 6.35 -3.11 -15.49
CA LEU A 31 7.36 -2.38 -16.23
C LEU A 31 8.60 -3.22 -16.60
N PRO A 32 9.08 -4.15 -15.74
CA PRO A 32 10.20 -5.01 -16.10
C PRO A 32 9.84 -6.10 -17.12
N GLY A 33 8.56 -6.34 -17.40
CA GLY A 33 8.13 -7.46 -18.24
C GLY A 33 8.35 -8.81 -17.56
N THR A 34 8.04 -8.90 -16.26
CA THR A 34 8.18 -10.11 -15.46
C THR A 34 7.28 -11.21 -15.99
N GLU A 35 7.89 -12.30 -16.47
CA GLU A 35 7.23 -13.56 -16.81
C GLU A 35 7.96 -14.70 -16.08
N ASP A 36 7.43 -15.12 -14.93
CA ASP A 36 8.05 -16.18 -14.12
C ASP A 36 6.98 -17.06 -13.45
N PRO A 37 6.95 -18.36 -13.78
CA PRO A 37 5.92 -19.27 -13.28
C PRO A 37 5.95 -19.43 -11.76
N LEU A 38 7.10 -19.22 -11.10
CA LEU A 38 7.17 -19.27 -9.65
C LEU A 38 6.46 -18.05 -9.02
N ILE A 39 6.58 -16.87 -9.62
CA ILE A 39 5.84 -15.68 -9.14
C ILE A 39 4.35 -15.88 -9.31
N ASP A 40 3.91 -16.38 -10.46
CA ASP A 40 2.49 -16.64 -10.70
C ASP A 40 1.93 -17.66 -9.71
N ALA A 41 2.70 -18.73 -9.40
CA ALA A 41 2.31 -19.71 -8.39
C ALA A 41 2.21 -19.09 -6.98
N LEU A 42 3.20 -18.29 -6.56
CA LEU A 42 3.16 -17.61 -5.28
C LEU A 42 1.99 -16.63 -5.17
N ILE A 43 1.66 -15.92 -6.26
CA ILE A 43 0.49 -15.02 -6.32
C ILE A 43 -0.82 -15.81 -6.17
N ALA A 44 -0.92 -16.98 -6.80
CA ALA A 44 -2.07 -17.87 -6.63
C ALA A 44 -2.19 -18.39 -5.18
N ASP A 45 -1.08 -18.81 -4.56
CA ASP A 45 -1.05 -19.26 -3.17
C ASP A 45 -1.46 -18.13 -2.20
N ILE A 46 -1.04 -16.89 -2.46
CA ILE A 46 -1.47 -15.70 -1.68
C ILE A 46 -2.99 -15.50 -1.78
N GLY A 47 -3.58 -15.71 -2.96
CA GLY A 47 -5.03 -15.62 -3.16
C GLY A 47 -5.82 -16.75 -2.50
N ALA A 48 -5.21 -17.94 -2.39
CA ALA A 48 -5.82 -19.13 -1.79
C ALA A 48 -5.64 -19.23 -0.26
N ALA A 49 -4.72 -18.45 0.32
CA ALA A 49 -4.41 -18.48 1.74
C ALA A 49 -5.65 -18.25 2.61
N SER A 50 -5.89 -19.16 3.56
CA SER A 50 -7.08 -19.14 4.42
C SER A 50 -6.83 -18.54 5.80
N THR A 51 -5.56 -18.34 6.16
CA THR A 51 -5.15 -17.77 7.45
C THR A 51 -4.20 -16.59 7.27
N ARG A 52 -4.13 -15.72 8.28
CA ARG A 52 -3.23 -14.55 8.23
C ARG A 52 -1.77 -14.98 8.25
N GLU A 53 -1.46 -16.03 9.00
CA GLU A 53 -0.13 -16.59 9.14
C GLU A 53 0.39 -17.14 7.81
N GLU A 54 -0.45 -17.90 7.11
CA GLU A 54 -0.17 -18.42 5.77
C GLU A 54 0.05 -17.30 4.76
N PHE A 55 -0.88 -16.33 4.69
CA PHE A 55 -0.77 -15.17 3.80
C PHE A 55 0.54 -14.41 4.02
N VAL A 56 0.89 -14.13 5.28
CA VAL A 56 2.12 -13.39 5.63
C VAL A 56 3.37 -14.20 5.30
N ALA A 57 3.36 -15.51 5.51
CA ALA A 57 4.48 -16.38 5.17
C ALA A 57 4.73 -16.37 3.65
N THR A 58 3.69 -16.58 2.84
CA THR A 58 3.81 -16.58 1.37
C THR A 58 4.21 -15.21 0.82
N MET A 59 3.64 -14.12 1.36
CA MET A 59 4.05 -12.76 1.00
C MET A 59 5.53 -12.49 1.29
N ARG A 60 6.07 -13.00 2.40
CA ARG A 60 7.51 -12.88 2.71
C ARG A 60 8.39 -13.68 1.76
N VAL A 61 7.93 -14.84 1.29
CA VAL A 61 8.63 -15.62 0.27
C VAL A 61 8.66 -14.85 -1.05
N LEU A 62 7.51 -14.32 -1.49
CA LEU A 62 7.42 -13.50 -2.70
C LEU A 62 8.33 -12.26 -2.63
N ASP A 63 8.28 -11.48 -1.54
CA ASP A 63 9.15 -10.29 -1.37
C ASP A 63 10.64 -10.65 -1.46
N ARG A 64 11.06 -11.74 -0.81
CA ARG A 64 12.46 -12.20 -0.89
C ARG A 64 12.86 -12.59 -2.32
N TYR A 65 11.98 -13.30 -3.03
CA TYR A 65 12.26 -13.72 -4.41
C TYR A 65 12.36 -12.52 -5.37
N LEU A 66 11.42 -11.57 -5.27
CA LEU A 66 11.45 -10.32 -6.05
C LEU A 66 12.73 -9.51 -5.81
N ARG A 67 13.21 -9.44 -4.56
CA ARG A 67 14.46 -8.75 -4.21
C ARG A 67 15.71 -9.43 -4.79
N ILE A 68 15.72 -10.76 -4.87
CA ILE A 68 16.84 -11.53 -5.45
C ILE A 68 16.96 -11.27 -6.94
N ARG A 69 15.82 -11.10 -7.64
CA ARG A 69 15.77 -10.85 -9.09
C ARG A 69 16.33 -9.50 -9.51
N ARG A 70 16.27 -8.49 -8.63
CA ARG A 70 16.80 -7.13 -8.88
C ARG A 70 16.16 -6.41 -10.08
N ASP A 71 14.91 -6.74 -10.38
CA ASP A 71 14.14 -6.09 -11.46
C ASP A 71 13.85 -4.61 -11.16
N TRP A 72 13.94 -4.21 -9.89
CA TRP A 72 13.75 -2.84 -9.43
C TRP A 72 14.85 -2.36 -8.48
N ILE A 73 14.94 -1.05 -8.31
CA ILE A 73 15.75 -0.41 -7.28
C ILE A 73 14.78 0.25 -6.29
N PRO A 74 14.65 -0.26 -5.05
CA PRO A 74 13.80 0.36 -4.04
C PRO A 74 14.21 1.82 -3.78
N ASN A 75 13.22 2.69 -3.62
CA ASN A 75 13.44 4.10 -3.30
C ASN A 75 12.98 4.41 -1.87
N TRP A 76 13.08 5.68 -1.46
CA TRP A 76 12.72 6.14 -0.14
C TRP A 76 11.20 6.21 0.05
N THR A 77 10.77 6.06 1.30
CA THR A 77 9.38 6.25 1.74
C THR A 77 9.37 7.08 3.03
N SER A 78 8.32 7.88 3.23
CA SER A 78 8.13 8.59 4.50
C SER A 78 7.36 7.70 5.48
N ALA A 79 7.92 7.50 6.67
CA ALA A 79 7.22 6.81 7.76
C ALA A 79 6.10 7.66 8.38
N ASN A 80 6.15 8.98 8.17
CA ASN A 80 5.25 9.95 8.80
C ASN A 80 4.34 10.63 7.78
N HIS A 81 3.13 10.93 8.23
CA HIS A 81 2.22 11.81 7.51
C HIS A 81 2.54 13.25 7.93
N LEU A 82 3.12 14.05 7.04
CA LEU A 82 3.40 15.46 7.29
C LEU A 82 2.17 16.28 6.91
N ALA A 83 1.51 16.87 7.91
CA ALA A 83 0.32 17.69 7.71
C ALA A 83 0.44 19.00 8.48
N ALA A 84 0.17 20.12 7.80
CA ALA A 84 -0.02 21.42 8.41
C ALA A 84 -1.49 21.80 8.29
N TYR A 85 -2.13 22.13 9.40
CA TYR A 85 -3.55 22.45 9.45
C TYR A 85 -3.79 23.52 10.51
N TRP A 86 -4.88 24.27 10.34
CA TRP A 86 -5.33 25.22 11.34
C TRP A 86 -5.73 24.49 12.62
N ASP A 87 -5.41 25.04 13.79
CA ASP A 87 -5.84 24.49 15.09
C ASP A 87 -7.34 24.74 15.34
N ARG A 88 -8.18 24.21 14.44
CA ARG A 88 -9.64 24.22 14.48
C ARG A 88 -10.24 22.83 14.25
N PHE A 89 -9.38 21.85 13.97
CA PHE A 89 -9.77 20.47 13.69
C PHE A 89 -9.45 19.57 14.88
N GLY A 90 -10.32 18.60 15.12
CA GLY A 90 -10.09 17.45 15.99
C GLY A 90 -9.88 16.18 15.16
N PHE A 91 -9.08 15.27 15.70
CA PHE A 91 -8.94 13.89 15.24
C PHE A 91 -8.59 13.01 16.44
N LYS A 92 -8.80 11.70 16.32
CA LYS A 92 -8.48 10.74 17.38
C LYS A 92 -6.99 10.46 17.44
N GLU A 93 -6.42 10.51 18.65
CA GLU A 93 -5.09 9.98 18.95
C GLU A 93 -5.17 8.64 19.72
N PRO A 94 -4.34 7.64 19.37
CA PRO A 94 -3.44 7.63 18.22
C PRO A 94 -4.20 7.55 16.89
N LYS A 95 -3.61 8.12 15.83
CA LYS A 95 -4.15 8.02 14.47
C LYS A 95 -4.19 6.55 14.00
N PRO A 96 -5.01 6.20 12.99
CA PRO A 96 -5.01 4.85 12.43
C PRO A 96 -3.65 4.40 11.87
N ASP A 97 -3.42 3.09 11.87
CA ASP A 97 -2.17 2.47 11.43
C ASP A 97 -1.91 2.67 9.94
N TYR A 98 -2.97 2.57 9.11
CA TYR A 98 -2.84 2.51 7.65
C TYR A 98 -3.22 3.82 6.93
N GLY A 99 -3.25 4.95 7.64
CA GLY A 99 -3.46 6.25 6.99
C GLY A 99 -3.65 7.41 7.95
N PHE A 100 -3.85 8.60 7.37
CA PHE A 100 -4.30 9.78 8.09
C PHE A 100 -5.35 10.56 7.26
N PRO A 101 -6.55 9.98 7.06
CA PRO A 101 -7.53 10.51 6.14
C PRO A 101 -8.29 11.70 6.74
N VAL A 102 -7.91 12.90 6.34
CA VAL A 102 -8.50 14.18 6.81
C VAL A 102 -10.01 14.18 6.61
N GLU A 103 -10.48 13.95 5.38
CA GLU A 103 -11.90 14.04 5.01
C GLU A 103 -12.82 13.01 5.69
N MET A 104 -12.26 11.91 6.22
CA MET A 104 -13.07 10.82 6.78
C MET A 104 -13.07 10.79 8.30
N LEU A 105 -11.96 11.19 8.94
CA LEU A 105 -11.76 10.96 10.38
C LEU A 105 -11.55 12.24 11.18
N TRP A 106 -11.48 13.40 10.53
CA TRP A 106 -11.33 14.67 11.22
C TRP A 106 -12.68 15.38 11.30
N TRP A 107 -12.83 16.23 12.30
CA TRP A 107 -14.01 17.07 12.48
C TRP A 107 -13.59 18.49 12.83
N ILE A 108 -14.51 19.44 12.66
CA ILE A 108 -14.33 20.78 13.21
C ILE A 108 -14.57 20.70 14.71
N ASP A 109 -13.56 21.09 15.49
CA ASP A 109 -13.69 21.24 16.93
C ASP A 109 -14.18 22.65 17.21
N GLU A 110 -15.42 22.78 17.69
CA GLU A 110 -16.11 24.06 17.87
C GLU A 110 -15.41 24.99 18.88
N GLU A 111 -14.70 24.44 19.87
CA GLU A 111 -13.97 25.25 20.85
C GLU A 111 -12.70 25.81 20.22
N LYS A 112 -11.93 24.95 19.54
CA LYS A 112 -10.73 25.33 18.82
C LYS A 112 -11.02 26.30 17.67
N ALA A 113 -12.07 26.04 16.90
CA ALA A 113 -12.48 26.88 15.77
C ALA A 113 -12.83 28.31 16.22
N ARG A 114 -13.55 28.45 17.34
CA ARG A 114 -13.85 29.77 17.92
C ARG A 114 -12.58 30.48 18.39
N ALA A 115 -11.61 29.77 18.96
CA ALA A 115 -10.35 30.34 19.43
C ALA A 115 -9.47 30.87 18.29
N VAL A 116 -9.49 30.23 17.11
CA VAL A 116 -8.72 30.66 15.93
C VAL A 116 -9.30 31.94 15.29
N GLY A 117 -10.56 32.30 15.58
CA GLY A 117 -11.16 33.57 15.16
C GLY A 117 -11.31 33.76 13.64
N LYS A 118 -11.17 32.67 12.87
CA LYS A 118 -11.33 32.65 11.41
C LYS A 118 -12.50 31.71 11.06
N PRO A 119 -13.42 32.13 10.18
CA PRO A 119 -14.48 31.24 9.69
C PRO A 119 -13.90 30.00 8.99
#